data_AF-A0A8F9TTX6-F1
#
_entry.id   AF-A0A8F9TTX6-F1
#
_cell.length_a   1.000
_cell.length_b   1.000
_cell.length_c   1.000
_cell.angle_alpha   90.00
_cell.angle_beta   90.00
_cell.angle_gamma   90.00
#
_symmetry.space_group_name_H-M   'P 1'
#
loop_
_entity.id
_entity.type
_entity.pdbx_description
1 polymer ?
#
loop_
_entity_poly.entity_id
_entity_poly.type
_entity_poly.pdbx_seq_one_letter_code
_entity_poly.pdbx_strand_id
1 'polypeptide(L)'
;MNSVNAWGFLGLGAIMQLLPAAAPGWFPAGADGASAQALWLQLMGWVQSAVALSYFGALGWTRLQRQAARWQLARERRAGPVLLPANRTAGAR
;
A
#
# COMPACT_ATOMS: atom_id res chain seq x y z
N MET A 1 -3.45 -3.88 -13.30
CA MET A 1 -2.12 -4.05 -12.69
C MET A 1 -2.13 -5.32 -11.84
N ASN A 2 -1.21 -6.26 -12.07
CA ASN A 2 -1.10 -7.51 -11.30
C ASN A 2 0.11 -7.43 -10.33
N SER A 3 0.17 -8.34 -9.36
CA SER A 3 1.24 -8.36 -8.35
C SER A 3 2.64 -8.56 -8.94
N VAL A 4 2.76 -9.26 -10.06
CA VAL A 4 4.03 -9.50 -10.76
C VAL A 4 4.61 -8.19 -11.29
N ASN A 5 3.77 -7.35 -11.91
CA ASN A 5 4.19 -6.04 -12.38
C ASN A 5 4.61 -5.13 -11.24
N ALA A 6 3.94 -5.19 -10.08
CA ALA A 6 4.31 -4.40 -8.90
C ALA A 6 5.69 -4.80 -8.36
N TRP A 7 6.00 -6.10 -8.28
CA TRP A 7 7.34 -6.58 -7.96
C TRP A 7 8.37 -6.18 -9.02
N GLY A 8 7.99 -6.21 -10.30
CA GLY A 8 8.80 -5.74 -11.41
C GLY A 8 9.18 -4.27 -11.28
N PHE A 9 8.21 -3.39 -11.01
CA PHE A 9 8.46 -1.96 -10.79
C PHE A 9 9.28 -1.68 -9.53
N LEU A 10 9.08 -2.45 -8.45
CA LEU A 10 9.87 -2.31 -7.23
C LEU A 10 11.33 -2.72 -7.46
N GLY A 11 11.55 -3.85 -8.13
CA GLY A 11 12.88 -4.33 -8.49
C GLY A 11 13.60 -3.41 -9.47
N LEU A 12 12.91 -2.99 -10.53
CA LEU A 12 13.48 -2.09 -11.53
C LEU A 12 13.78 -0.70 -10.92
N GLY A 13 12.90 -0.20 -10.06
CA GLY A 13 13.12 1.03 -9.30
C GLY A 13 14.34 0.95 -8.38
N ALA A 14 14.53 -0.17 -7.67
CA ALA A 14 15.69 -0.39 -6.81
C ALA A 14 17.00 -0.48 -7.62
N ILE A 15 16.98 -1.19 -8.77
CA ILE A 15 18.14 -1.27 -9.67
C ILE A 15 18.49 0.13 -10.19
N MET A 16 17.51 0.91 -10.63
CA MET A 16 17.75 2.27 -11.13
C MET A 16 18.32 3.21 -10.07
N GLN A 17 17.95 3.03 -8.79
CA GLN A 17 18.56 3.79 -7.69
C GLN A 17 20.00 3.34 -7.37
N LEU A 18 20.29 2.05 -7.50
CA LEU A 18 21.61 1.49 -7.17
C LEU A 18 22.62 1.66 -8.32
N LEU A 19 22.15 1.76 -9.56
CA LEU A 19 22.99 1.82 -10.76
C LEU A 19 24.00 2.99 -10.75
N PRO A 20 23.62 4.23 -10.36
CA PRO A 20 24.57 5.34 -10.26
C PRO A 20 25.65 5.13 -9.20
N ALA A 21 25.33 4.40 -8.12
CA ALA A 21 26.28 4.09 -7.06
C ALA A 21 27.23 2.93 -7.42
N ALA A 22 26.74 1.94 -8.17
CA ALA A 22 27.52 0.77 -8.58
C ALA A 22 28.47 1.06 -9.75
N ALA A 23 28.08 1.96 -10.66
CA ALA A 23 28.87 2.31 -11.84
C ALA A 23 28.97 3.84 -12.02
N PRO A 24 29.60 4.58 -11.09
CA PRO A 24 29.71 6.03 -11.17
C PRO A 24 30.46 6.50 -12.43
N GLY A 25 31.39 5.69 -12.95
CA GLY A 25 32.15 5.99 -14.17
C GLY A 25 31.31 5.99 -15.46
N TRP A 26 30.07 5.49 -15.44
CA TRP A 26 29.16 5.57 -16.59
C TRP A 26 28.40 6.90 -16.65
N PHE A 27 28.46 7.69 -15.59
CA PHE A 27 27.73 8.95 -15.44
C PHE A 27 28.73 10.09 -15.35
N PRO A 28 29.16 10.68 -16.48
CA PRO A 28 30.06 11.83 -16.45
C PRO A 28 29.41 12.95 -15.64
N ALA A 29 30.13 13.45 -14.65
CA ALA A 29 29.69 14.54 -13.80
C ALA A 29 29.76 15.87 -14.57
N GLY A 30 28.72 16.68 -14.48
CA GLY A 30 28.74 18.06 -15.00
C GLY A 30 29.59 18.98 -14.13
N ALA A 31 29.66 20.26 -14.51
CA ALA A 31 30.40 21.30 -13.77
C ALA A 31 30.01 21.39 -12.28
N ASP A 32 28.79 20.97 -11.96
CA ASP A 32 28.20 21.02 -10.62
C ASP A 32 28.50 19.75 -9.80
N GLY A 33 29.32 18.84 -10.33
CA GLY A 33 29.63 17.53 -9.73
C GLY A 33 28.49 16.51 -9.83
N ALA A 34 27.31 16.92 -10.31
CA ALA A 34 26.16 16.05 -10.52
C ALA A 34 26.01 15.65 -12.00
N SER A 35 25.67 14.39 -12.25
CA SER A 35 25.28 13.92 -13.59
C SER A 35 23.77 13.97 -13.73
N ALA A 36 23.24 14.73 -14.70
CA ALA A 36 21.80 14.83 -14.95
C ALA A 36 21.15 13.46 -15.23
N GLN A 37 21.89 12.56 -15.87
CA GLN A 37 21.45 11.19 -16.14
C GLN A 37 21.36 10.34 -14.87
N ALA A 38 22.33 10.47 -13.95
CA ALA A 38 22.28 9.78 -12.65
C ALA A 38 21.10 10.27 -11.79
N LEU A 39 20.88 11.59 -11.75
CA LEU A 39 19.73 12.22 -11.07
C LEU A 39 18.40 11.74 -11.66
N TRP A 40 18.30 11.67 -12.97
CA TRP A 40 17.11 11.17 -13.66
C TRP A 40 16.82 9.70 -13.33
N LEU A 41 17.84 8.84 -13.35
CA LEU A 41 17.69 7.42 -12.98
C LEU A 41 17.25 7.27 -11.52
N GLN A 42 17.81 8.07 -10.62
CA GLN A 42 17.44 8.05 -9.21
C GLN A 42 15.98 8.51 -9.01
N LEU A 43 15.56 9.59 -9.69
CA LEU A 43 14.18 10.08 -9.66
C LEU A 43 13.20 9.04 -10.21
N MET A 44 13.50 8.45 -11.38
CA MET A 44 12.67 7.41 -11.97
C MET A 44 12.63 6.14 -11.12
N GLY A 45 13.72 5.82 -10.40
CA GLY A 45 13.76 4.74 -9.43
C GLY A 45 12.83 4.97 -8.25
N TRP A 46 12.78 6.20 -7.73
CA TRP A 46 11.82 6.61 -6.69
C TRP A 46 10.38 6.52 -7.17
N VAL A 47 10.08 7.04 -8.37
CA VAL A 47 8.72 7.00 -8.95
C VAL A 47 8.23 5.55 -9.09
N GLN A 48 9.05 4.65 -9.63
CA GLN A 48 8.67 3.25 -9.81
C GLN A 48 8.48 2.53 -8.47
N SER A 49 9.33 2.81 -7.49
CA SER A 49 9.21 2.27 -6.14
C SER A 49 7.93 2.76 -5.47
N ALA A 50 7.57 4.05 -5.61
CA ALA A 50 6.35 4.62 -5.06
C ALA A 50 5.08 4.04 -5.71
N VAL A 51 5.09 3.82 -7.03
CA VAL A 51 3.98 3.15 -7.74
C VAL A 51 3.80 1.72 -7.24
N ALA A 52 4.89 0.96 -7.06
CA ALA A 52 4.79 -0.37 -6.47
C ALA A 52 4.28 -0.34 -5.03
N LEU A 53 4.79 0.57 -4.19
CA LEU A 53 4.40 0.69 -2.79
C LEU A 53 2.93 1.05 -2.63
N SER A 54 2.42 1.99 -3.43
CA SER A 54 1.00 2.38 -3.44
C SER A 54 0.09 1.21 -3.81
N TYR A 55 0.50 0.36 -4.76
CA TYR A 55 -0.24 -0.86 -5.09
C TYR A 55 -0.27 -1.86 -3.92
N PHE A 56 0.88 -2.11 -3.29
CA PHE A 56 0.93 -2.98 -2.10
C PHE A 56 0.15 -2.40 -0.91
N GLY A 57 0.20 -1.09 -0.71
CA GLY A 57 -0.58 -0.36 0.28
C GLY A 57 -2.07 -0.53 0.05
N ALA A 58 -2.57 -0.37 -1.17
CA ALA A 58 -3.97 -0.60 -1.52
C ALA A 58 -4.40 -2.07 -1.27
N LEU A 59 -3.53 -3.04 -1.57
CA LEU A 59 -3.76 -4.46 -1.28
C LEU A 59 -3.81 -4.74 0.22
N GLY A 60 -2.90 -4.16 1.01
CA GLY A 60 -2.90 -4.24 2.47
C GLY A 60 -4.16 -3.62 3.06
N TRP A 61 -4.56 -2.45 2.55
CA TRP A 61 -5.75 -1.72 2.96
C TRP A 61 -7.03 -2.54 2.78
N THR A 62 -7.21 -3.17 1.61
CA THR A 62 -8.37 -4.05 1.38
C THR A 62 -8.38 -5.30 2.27
N ARG A 63 -7.21 -5.84 2.64
CA ARG A 63 -7.11 -6.93 3.62
C ARG A 63 -7.50 -6.46 5.02
N LEU A 64 -7.04 -5.29 5.42
CA LEU A 64 -7.38 -4.67 6.70
C LEU A 64 -8.89 -4.41 6.81
N GLN A 65 -9.51 -3.85 5.77
CA GLN A 65 -10.96 -3.62 5.73
C GLN A 65 -11.75 -4.92 5.90
N ARG A 66 -11.34 -6.00 5.20
CA ARG A 66 -11.97 -7.32 5.35
C ARG A 66 -11.79 -7.90 6.75
N GLN A 67 -10.64 -7.69 7.38
CA GLN A 67 -10.43 -8.10 8.77
C GLN A 67 -11.31 -7.27 9.71
N ALA A 68 -11.36 -5.96 9.55
CA ALA A 68 -12.20 -5.05 10.34
C ALA A 68 -13.69 -5.44 10.26
N ALA A 69 -14.20 -5.76 9.06
CA ALA A 69 -15.56 -6.25 8.88
C ALA A 69 -15.83 -7.58 9.62
N ARG A 70 -14.86 -8.50 9.64
CA ARG A 70 -14.96 -9.73 10.45
C ARG A 70 -15.00 -9.44 11.94
N TRP A 71 -14.24 -8.46 12.42
CA TRP A 71 -14.26 -8.03 13.82
C TRP A 71 -15.61 -7.40 14.21
N GLN A 72 -16.25 -6.65 13.30
CA GLN A 72 -17.59 -6.09 13.51
C GLN A 72 -18.64 -7.20 13.62
N LEU A 73 -18.66 -8.15 12.68
CA LEU A 73 -19.57 -9.30 12.73
C LEU A 73 -19.34 -10.17 13.98
N ALA A 74 -18.08 -10.32 14.42
CA ALA A 74 -17.77 -11.04 15.66
C ALA A 74 -18.24 -10.28 16.91
N ARG A 75 -18.21 -8.93 16.90
CA ARG A 75 -18.80 -8.11 17.96
C ARG A 75 -20.31 -8.27 18.02
N GLU A 76 -20.99 -8.22 16.88
CA GLU A 76 -22.45 -8.41 16.80
C GLU A 76 -22.87 -9.81 17.28
N ARG A 77 -22.12 -10.85 16.92
CA ARG A 77 -22.36 -12.22 17.43
C ARG A 77 -22.15 -12.36 18.94
N ARG A 78 -21.21 -11.59 19.53
CA ARG A 78 -20.97 -11.58 20.98
C ARG A 78 -21.96 -10.70 21.75
N ALA A 79 -22.54 -9.70 21.10
CA ALA A 79 -23.57 -8.85 21.72
C ALA A 79 -24.85 -9.63 22.04
N GLY A 80 -25.03 -10.82 21.44
CA GLY A 80 -26.22 -11.65 21.63
C GLY A 80 -27.48 -10.98 21.06
N PRO A 81 -28.55 -11.73 20.79
CA PRO A 81 -29.83 -11.09 20.56
C PRO A 81 -30.16 -10.27 21.81
N VAL A 82 -30.21 -8.95 21.68
CA VAL A 82 -30.88 -8.11 22.67
C VAL A 82 -32.32 -8.59 22.68
N LEU A 83 -32.63 -9.47 23.64
CA LEU A 83 -33.99 -9.81 23.99
C LEU A 83 -34.62 -8.50 24.45
N LEU A 84 -35.21 -7.76 23.52
CA LEU A 84 -36.17 -6.72 23.83
C LEU A 84 -37.16 -7.37 24.79
N PRO A 85 -37.28 -6.90 26.04
CA PRO A 85 -38.26 -7.47 26.94
C PRO A 85 -39.61 -7.32 26.26
N ALA A 86 -40.22 -8.46 25.94
CA ALA A 86 -41.59 -8.55 25.45
C ALA A 86 -42.51 -8.08 26.58
N ASN A 87 -42.57 -6.77 26.81
CA ASN A 87 -43.32 -6.17 27.90
C ASN A 87 -44.38 -5.24 27.33
N ARG A 88 -45.61 -5.76 27.35
CA ARG A 88 -46.89 -5.06 27.47
C ARG A 88 -47.21 -4.00 26.41
N THR A 89 -47.82 -4.48 25.34
CA THR A 89 -49.03 -3.81 24.80
C THR A 89 -50.14 -4.85 24.66
N ALA A 90 -50.48 -5.50 25.77
CA ALA A 90 -51.73 -6.25 25.90
C ALA A 90 -52.53 -5.59 27.03
N GLY A 91 -53.60 -4.89 26.66
CA GLY A 91 -54.69 -4.55 27.59
C GLY A 91 -54.61 -3.20 28.30
N ALA A 92 -55.15 -2.17 27.65
CA ALA A 92 -55.98 -1.14 28.27
C ALA A 92 -56.83 -0.57 27.13
N ARG A 93 -57.99 -1.20 26.86
CA ARG A 93 -59.33 -0.68 27.18
C ARG A 93 -59.62 0.66 26.52
#